data_AF-A0A101UYG5-F1
#
_entry.id   AF-A0A101UYG5-F1
#
_cell.length_a   1.000
_cell.length_b   1.000
_cell.length_c   1.000
_cell.angle_alpha   90.00
_cell.angle_beta   90.00
_cell.angle_gamma   90.00
#
_symmetry.space_group_name_H-M   'P 1'
#
loop_
_entity.id
_entity.type
_entity.pdbx_description
1 polymer ?
#
loop_
_entity_poly.entity_id
_entity_poly.type
_entity_poly.pdbx_seq_one_letter_code
_entity_poly.pdbx_strand_id
1 'polypeptide(L)'
;MRDTVSRMPDTPPAPVILGNEPGSFPHGVLAERHPAIIRQVREAVPYGPDRRRALDALLASCTKGVIEPLPADAPDGDRWAAGGLDDYAGRSWFDVPWLCAAAAPPADLRTELAAATLTIVKGDLNYRRLMGDRMWPPATPFADVTAYFPGPVAALRTLKSDVITGLDARTEAALVETEGQRWRTGGTHALIQVRE
;
A
#
# COMPACT_ATOMS: atom_id res chain seq x y z
N MET A 1 3.05 -2.37 40.83
CA MET A 1 4.43 -2.14 40.34
C MET A 1 4.64 -2.94 39.06
N ARG A 2 4.36 -2.27 37.93
CA ARG A 2 5.02 -2.33 36.62
C ARG A 2 4.24 -1.34 35.77
N ASP A 3 4.65 -0.08 35.88
CA ASP A 3 4.25 0.97 34.94
C ASP A 3 4.86 0.60 33.59
N THR A 4 4.05 0.01 32.72
CA THR A 4 4.42 -0.17 31.32
C THR A 4 4.18 1.18 30.65
N VAL A 5 5.15 2.09 30.78
CA VAL A 5 5.26 3.21 29.86
C VAL A 5 5.39 2.59 28.47
N SER A 6 4.33 2.67 27.67
CA SER A 6 4.35 2.28 26.27
C SER A 6 5.40 3.15 25.59
N ARG A 7 6.62 2.62 25.45
CA ARG A 7 7.73 3.28 24.76
C ARG A 7 7.24 3.55 23.34
N MET A 8 6.97 4.82 23.02
CA MET A 8 6.78 5.21 21.63
C MET A 8 8.02 4.76 20.85
N PRO A 9 7.87 4.11 19.69
CA PRO A 9 9.03 3.72 18.91
C PRO A 9 9.84 4.97 18.55
N ASP A 10 11.13 4.99 18.89
CA ASP A 10 12.07 6.08 18.58
C ASP A 10 12.36 6.20 17.07
N THR A 11 11.75 5.34 16.24
CA THR A 11 11.92 5.37 14.80
C THR A 11 11.14 6.55 14.19
N PRO A 12 11.81 7.52 13.55
CA PRO A 12 11.12 8.61 12.87
C PRO A 12 10.26 8.05 11.71
N PRO A 13 9.09 8.66 11.43
CA PRO A 13 8.21 8.17 10.37
C PRO A 13 8.89 8.28 9.00
N ALA A 14 8.92 7.18 8.27
CA ALA A 14 9.40 7.15 6.88
C ALA A 14 8.46 7.93 5.93
N PRO A 15 8.97 8.44 4.79
CA PRO A 15 8.13 9.13 3.82
C PRO A 15 7.13 8.17 3.17
N VAL A 16 5.94 8.71 2.86
CA VAL A 16 4.87 7.98 2.18
C VAL A 16 5.27 7.71 0.73
N ILE A 17 4.96 6.51 0.23
CA ILE A 17 5.19 6.17 -1.17
C ILE A 17 4.16 6.89 -2.04
N LEU A 18 4.64 7.61 -3.06
CA LEU A 18 3.83 8.30 -4.06
C LEU A 18 4.02 7.67 -5.45
N GLY A 19 3.16 8.03 -6.39
CA GLY A 19 3.25 7.62 -7.79
C GLY A 19 4.16 8.50 -8.65
N ASN A 20 4.60 9.66 -8.14
CA ASN A 20 5.19 10.73 -8.94
C ASN A 20 6.67 10.58 -9.28
N GLU A 21 7.34 9.54 -8.81
CA GLU A 21 8.76 9.30 -9.10
C GLU A 21 8.93 8.38 -10.34
N PRO A 22 9.41 8.88 -11.48
CA PRO A 22 9.62 8.05 -12.67
C PRO A 22 10.58 6.90 -12.41
N GLY A 23 10.27 5.72 -12.96
CA GLY A 23 11.05 4.49 -12.74
C GLY A 23 10.73 3.78 -11.42
N SER A 24 9.98 4.40 -10.50
CA SER A 24 9.44 3.70 -9.35
C SER A 24 8.34 2.70 -9.74
N PHE A 25 8.11 1.70 -8.90
CA PHE A 25 7.04 0.74 -9.14
C PHE A 25 5.64 1.36 -9.15
N PRO A 26 5.26 2.22 -8.18
CA PRO A 26 3.99 2.95 -8.22
C PRO A 26 3.78 3.73 -9.51
N HIS A 27 4.82 4.43 -9.98
CA HIS A 27 4.76 5.18 -11.22
C HIS A 27 4.50 4.28 -12.42
N GLY A 28 5.29 3.22 -12.61
CA GLY A 28 5.09 2.27 -13.72
C GLY A 28 3.72 1.59 -13.66
N VAL A 29 3.19 1.36 -12.46
CA VAL A 29 1.84 0.83 -12.29
C VAL A 29 0.78 1.84 -12.79
N LEU A 30 0.88 3.12 -12.44
CA LEU A 30 -0.08 4.16 -12.85
C LEU A 30 0.08 4.59 -14.32
N ALA A 31 1.31 4.80 -14.77
CA ALA A 31 1.62 5.32 -16.10
C ALA A 31 1.52 4.24 -17.20
N GLU A 32 1.73 2.97 -16.86
CA GLU A 32 1.86 1.90 -17.85
C GLU A 32 0.84 0.77 -17.63
N ARG A 33 0.88 0.13 -16.45
CA ARG A 33 0.11 -1.11 -16.22
C ARG A 33 -1.40 -0.88 -16.16
N HIS A 34 -1.87 0.10 -15.38
CA HIS A 34 -3.30 0.41 -15.32
C HIS A 34 -3.86 0.80 -16.70
N PRO A 35 -3.20 1.72 -17.45
CA PRO A 35 -3.60 2.01 -18.83
C PRO A 35 -3.66 0.78 -19.74
N ALA A 36 -2.68 -0.11 -19.65
CA ALA A 36 -2.69 -1.35 -20.43
C ALA A 36 -3.87 -2.26 -20.07
N ILE A 37 -4.14 -2.45 -18.78
CA ILE A 37 -5.27 -3.26 -18.29
C ILE A 37 -6.61 -2.66 -18.73
N ILE A 38 -6.80 -1.34 -18.60
CA ILE A 38 -8.05 -0.69 -19.02
C ILE A 38 -8.28 -0.88 -20.53
N ARG A 39 -7.25 -0.73 -21.36
CA ARG A 39 -7.33 -0.99 -22.81
C ARG A 39 -7.66 -2.45 -23.09
N GLN A 40 -6.98 -3.39 -22.45
CA GLN A 40 -7.25 -4.82 -22.60
C GLN A 40 -8.68 -5.17 -22.21
N VAL A 41 -9.20 -4.67 -21.08
CA VAL A 41 -10.58 -4.91 -20.64
C VAL A 41 -11.58 -4.32 -21.64
N ARG A 42 -11.31 -3.12 -22.16
CA ARG A 42 -12.14 -2.47 -23.17
C ARG A 42 -12.23 -3.29 -24.47
N GLU A 43 -11.15 -3.97 -24.84
CA GLU A 43 -11.04 -4.77 -26.07
C GLU A 43 -11.54 -6.22 -25.90
N ALA A 44 -11.39 -6.80 -24.70
CA ALA A 44 -11.65 -8.20 -24.44
C ALA A 44 -13.14 -8.57 -24.35
N VAL A 45 -14.03 -7.60 -24.10
CA VAL A 45 -15.46 -7.84 -23.86
C VAL A 45 -16.28 -6.96 -24.81
N PRO A 46 -17.39 -7.47 -25.40
CA PRO A 46 -18.28 -6.67 -26.25
C PRO A 46 -19.15 -5.73 -25.41
N TYR A 47 -18.51 -4.83 -24.66
CA TYR A 47 -19.19 -3.78 -23.92
C TYR A 47 -19.92 -2.81 -24.87
N GLY A 48 -21.13 -2.41 -24.49
CA GLY A 48 -21.88 -1.36 -25.16
C GLY A 48 -21.15 -0.01 -25.14
N PRO A 49 -21.60 0.95 -25.97
CA PRO A 49 -20.90 2.22 -26.18
C PRO A 49 -20.72 3.03 -24.89
N ASP A 50 -21.68 2.99 -23.97
CA ASP A 50 -21.63 3.74 -22.71
C ASP A 50 -20.50 3.26 -21.80
N ARG A 51 -20.35 1.94 -21.65
CA ARG A 51 -19.26 1.33 -20.87
C ARG A 51 -17.90 1.59 -21.49
N ARG A 52 -17.80 1.58 -22.82
CA ARG A 52 -16.56 1.94 -23.52
C ARG A 52 -16.17 3.39 -23.27
N ARG A 53 -17.14 4.33 -23.35
CA ARG A 53 -16.90 5.74 -23.00
C ARG A 53 -16.47 5.89 -21.55
N ALA A 54 -17.06 5.14 -20.61
CA ALA A 54 -16.66 5.16 -19.21
C ALA A 54 -15.22 4.64 -19.01
N LEU A 55 -14.81 3.57 -19.70
CA LEU A 55 -13.42 3.08 -19.66
C LEU A 55 -12.44 4.08 -20.29
N ASP A 56 -12.83 4.75 -21.37
CA ASP A 56 -12.02 5.80 -22.02
C ASP A 56 -11.87 7.03 -21.10
N ALA A 57 -12.94 7.42 -20.40
CA ALA A 57 -12.91 8.49 -19.40
C ALA A 57 -12.06 8.11 -18.18
N LEU A 58 -12.18 6.87 -17.68
CA LEU A 58 -11.34 6.35 -16.60
C LEU A 58 -9.85 6.37 -17.00
N LEU A 59 -9.52 5.92 -18.21
CA LEU A 59 -8.16 5.96 -18.73
C LEU A 59 -7.61 7.39 -18.80
N ALA A 60 -8.41 8.34 -19.27
CA ALA A 60 -8.03 9.76 -19.32
C ALA A 60 -7.83 10.33 -17.91
N SER A 61 -8.74 10.03 -16.98
CA SER A 61 -8.66 10.48 -15.59
C SER A 61 -7.40 9.95 -14.90
N CYS A 62 -7.12 8.64 -14.95
CA CYS A 62 -5.96 8.05 -14.27
C CYS A 62 -4.61 8.55 -14.80
N THR A 63 -4.53 8.96 -16.07
CA THR A 63 -3.26 9.33 -16.72
C THR A 63 -3.01 10.83 -16.79
N LYS A 64 -4.06 11.64 -16.90
CA LYS A 64 -3.98 13.09 -17.12
C LYS A 64 -4.92 13.91 -16.25
N GLY A 65 -5.88 13.26 -15.60
CA GLY A 65 -6.88 13.90 -14.77
C GLY A 65 -6.43 14.03 -13.33
N VAL A 66 -7.37 14.48 -12.52
CA VAL A 66 -7.24 14.64 -11.09
C VAL A 66 -8.28 13.76 -10.39
N ILE A 67 -8.10 13.56 -9.09
CA ILE A 67 -9.12 12.94 -8.24
C ILE A 67 -10.30 13.90 -8.18
N GLU A 68 -11.45 13.44 -8.63
CA GLU A 68 -12.70 14.18 -8.53
C GLU A 68 -13.43 13.79 -7.24
N PRO A 69 -14.19 14.71 -6.63
CA PRO A 69 -15.08 14.36 -5.52
C PRO A 69 -16.05 13.26 -5.94
N LEU A 70 -16.42 12.41 -4.98
CA LEU A 70 -17.45 11.41 -5.24
C LEU A 70 -18.81 12.09 -5.50
N PRO A 71 -19.67 11.49 -6.34
CA PRO A 71 -21.05 11.92 -6.47
C PRO A 71 -21.75 11.97 -5.11
N ALA A 72 -22.64 12.94 -4.92
CA ALA A 72 -23.36 13.12 -3.65
C ALA A 72 -24.23 11.90 -3.27
N ASP A 73 -24.59 11.07 -4.24
CA ASP A 73 -25.37 9.84 -4.08
C ASP A 73 -24.49 8.57 -4.04
N ALA A 74 -23.17 8.70 -3.90
CA ALA A 74 -22.26 7.57 -3.75
C ALA A 74 -22.67 6.71 -2.53
N PRO A 75 -22.97 5.40 -2.71
CA PRO A 75 -23.50 4.54 -1.65
C PRO A 75 -22.64 4.46 -0.38
N ASP A 76 -21.34 4.69 -0.52
CA ASP A 76 -20.33 4.63 0.54
C ASP A 76 -19.57 5.97 0.69
N GLY A 77 -20.13 7.08 0.22
CA GLY A 77 -19.50 8.41 0.25
C GLY A 77 -18.95 8.80 1.63
N ASP A 78 -19.73 8.59 2.69
CA ASP A 78 -19.31 8.87 4.08
C ASP A 78 -18.05 8.10 4.49
N ARG A 79 -17.87 6.86 4.00
CA ARG A 79 -16.68 6.05 4.31
C ARG A 79 -15.44 6.56 3.61
N TRP A 80 -15.58 7.00 2.37
CA TRP A 80 -14.49 7.58 1.60
C TRP A 80 -14.09 8.96 2.13
N ALA A 81 -15.07 9.79 2.51
CA ALA A 81 -14.84 11.06 3.17
C ALA A 81 -14.10 10.87 4.51
N ALA A 82 -14.56 9.94 5.36
CA ALA A 82 -13.87 9.58 6.60
C ALA A 82 -12.46 9.00 6.38
N GLY A 83 -12.23 8.39 5.21
CA GLY A 83 -10.92 7.91 4.77
C GLY A 83 -9.98 9.01 4.25
N GLY A 84 -10.43 10.26 4.21
CA GLY A 84 -9.64 11.41 3.74
C GLY A 84 -9.57 11.52 2.22
N LEU A 85 -10.48 10.89 1.46
CA LEU A 85 -10.49 11.01 0.00
C LEU A 85 -10.64 12.47 -0.45
N ASP A 86 -11.45 13.24 0.28
CA ASP A 86 -11.73 14.64 -0.03
C ASP A 86 -10.48 15.53 0.08
N ASP A 87 -9.52 15.17 0.94
CA ASP A 87 -8.24 15.90 1.08
C ASP A 87 -7.37 15.82 -0.19
N TYR A 88 -7.68 14.86 -1.06
CA TYR A 88 -6.99 14.62 -2.32
C TYR A 88 -7.73 15.13 -3.55
N ALA A 89 -8.95 15.65 -3.39
CA ALA A 89 -9.72 16.20 -4.51
C ALA A 89 -8.92 17.30 -5.25
N GLY A 90 -8.91 17.25 -6.57
CA GLY A 90 -8.15 18.15 -7.43
C GLY A 90 -6.66 17.82 -7.57
N ARG A 91 -6.14 16.79 -6.90
CA ARG A 91 -4.75 16.34 -7.06
C ARG A 91 -4.61 15.30 -8.16
N SER A 92 -3.44 15.25 -8.78
CA SER A 92 -3.05 14.15 -9.66
C SER A 92 -3.03 12.82 -8.91
N TRP A 93 -3.42 11.73 -9.58
CA TRP A 93 -3.30 10.37 -9.06
C TRP A 93 -1.86 9.97 -8.73
N PHE A 94 -0.87 10.68 -9.25
CA PHE A 94 0.56 10.46 -8.98
C PHE A 94 1.03 11.12 -7.67
N ASP A 95 0.33 12.17 -7.21
CA ASP A 95 0.75 13.04 -6.09
C ASP A 95 0.00 12.73 -4.78
N VAL A 96 -0.59 11.55 -4.69
CA VAL A 96 -1.31 11.06 -3.51
C VAL A 96 -0.68 9.78 -2.98
N PRO A 97 -0.90 9.43 -1.70
CA PRO A 97 -0.41 8.18 -1.15
C PRO A 97 -0.78 7.00 -2.05
N TRP A 98 0.23 6.20 -2.39
CA TRP A 98 0.08 5.05 -3.30
C TRP A 98 -0.96 4.04 -2.80
N LEU A 99 -1.11 3.95 -1.48
CA LEU A 99 -2.28 3.36 -0.84
C LEU A 99 -3.11 4.46 -0.16
N CYS A 100 -3.94 5.12 -0.96
CA CYS A 100 -4.79 6.25 -0.57
C CYS A 100 -5.85 5.94 0.51
N ALA A 101 -5.96 4.69 0.99
CA ALA A 101 -6.89 4.28 2.05
C ALA A 101 -6.26 3.28 3.05
N ALA A 102 -5.11 3.62 3.63
CA ALA A 102 -4.58 2.94 4.80
C ALA A 102 -5.29 3.42 6.08
N ALA A 103 -6.61 3.21 6.17
CA ALA A 103 -7.34 3.48 7.41
C ALA A 103 -6.99 2.42 8.46
N ALA A 104 -6.98 2.84 9.73
CA ALA A 104 -6.94 1.91 10.85
C ALA A 104 -8.13 0.93 10.76
N PRO A 105 -7.97 -0.34 11.14
CA PRO A 105 -9.11 -1.25 11.24
C PRO A 105 -10.14 -0.68 12.23
N PRO A 106 -11.45 -0.90 11.97
CA PRO A 106 -12.53 -0.55 12.90
C PRO A 106 -12.28 -1.10 14.32
N ALA A 107 -12.88 -0.44 15.32
CA ALA A 107 -12.59 -0.70 16.72
C ALA A 107 -12.93 -2.14 17.15
N ASP A 108 -14.05 -2.67 16.68
CA ASP A 108 -14.48 -4.06 16.90
C ASP A 108 -13.45 -5.06 16.35
N LEU A 109 -12.97 -4.85 15.12
CA LEU A 109 -11.93 -5.67 14.52
C LEU A 109 -10.61 -5.56 15.28
N ARG A 110 -10.25 -4.37 15.80
CA ARG A 110 -9.06 -4.22 16.65
C ARG A 110 -9.17 -5.04 17.93
N THR A 111 -10.34 -5.08 18.56
CA THR A 111 -10.59 -5.90 19.75
C THR A 111 -10.46 -7.38 19.43
N GLU A 112 -11.02 -7.85 18.31
CA GLU A 112 -10.89 -9.24 17.88
C GLU A 112 -9.43 -9.64 17.61
N LEU A 113 -8.68 -8.78 16.91
CA LEU A 113 -7.26 -9.00 16.63
C LEU A 113 -6.40 -8.99 17.92
N ALA A 114 -6.76 -8.18 18.91
CA ALA A 114 -6.08 -8.16 20.21
C ALA A 114 -6.24 -9.48 20.99
N ALA A 115 -7.40 -10.15 20.83
CA ALA A 115 -7.70 -11.40 21.51
C ALA A 115 -7.09 -12.63 20.82
N ALA A 116 -6.59 -12.48 19.58
CA ALA A 116 -6.01 -13.58 18.82
C ALA A 116 -4.61 -13.97 19.36
N THR A 117 -4.33 -15.27 19.42
CA THR A 117 -2.99 -15.79 19.76
C THR A 117 -1.93 -15.36 18.75
N LEU A 118 -2.31 -15.27 17.46
CA LEU A 118 -1.46 -14.80 16.37
C LEU A 118 -2.33 -14.36 15.21
N THR A 119 -2.08 -13.15 14.69
CA THR A 119 -2.66 -12.71 13.41
C THR A 119 -1.69 -13.00 12.28
N ILE A 120 -2.16 -13.70 11.24
CA ILE A 120 -1.37 -13.94 10.02
C ILE A 120 -1.82 -12.99 8.90
N VAL A 121 -0.91 -12.12 8.48
CA VAL A 121 -1.09 -11.14 7.40
C VAL A 121 -0.49 -11.72 6.12
N LYS A 122 -1.34 -12.05 5.14
CA LYS A 122 -0.92 -12.71 3.89
C LYS A 122 -0.81 -11.73 2.73
N GLY A 123 0.31 -11.80 2.00
CA GLY A 123 0.49 -11.14 0.72
C GLY A 123 0.96 -9.69 0.79
N ASP A 124 1.34 -9.17 -0.38
CA ASP A 124 2.01 -7.87 -0.54
C ASP A 124 1.14 -6.67 -0.12
N LEU A 125 -0.12 -6.63 -0.55
CA LEU A 125 -1.04 -5.53 -0.20
C LEU A 125 -1.25 -5.42 1.31
N ASN A 126 -1.43 -6.55 1.99
CA ASN A 126 -1.65 -6.54 3.43
C ASN A 126 -0.36 -6.19 4.19
N TYR A 127 0.81 -6.59 3.67
CA TYR A 127 2.10 -6.13 4.22
C TYR A 127 2.26 -4.62 4.08
N ARG A 128 1.96 -4.04 2.91
CA ARG A 128 1.98 -2.59 2.69
C ARG A 128 1.05 -1.86 3.65
N ARG A 129 -0.19 -2.35 3.84
CA ARG A 129 -1.13 -1.84 4.86
C ARG A 129 -0.52 -1.88 6.26
N LEU A 130 0.07 -3.02 6.63
CA LEU A 130 0.69 -3.21 7.95
C LEU A 130 1.88 -2.25 8.18
N MET A 131 2.66 -1.95 7.15
CA MET A 131 3.80 -1.02 7.23
C MET A 131 3.42 0.46 6.99
N GLY A 132 2.16 0.74 6.70
CA GLY A 132 1.67 2.08 6.34
C GLY A 132 2.12 2.60 4.97
N ASP A 133 2.57 1.71 4.08
CA ASP A 133 3.01 1.99 2.71
C ASP A 133 4.08 3.10 2.58
N ARG A 134 5.15 2.97 3.38
CA ARG A 134 6.24 3.94 3.48
C ARG A 134 7.59 3.38 3.04
N MET A 135 8.49 4.27 2.61
CA MET A 135 9.88 3.97 2.26
C MET A 135 10.76 3.85 3.51
N TRP A 136 10.52 2.82 4.31
CA TRP A 136 11.35 2.52 5.48
C TRP A 136 12.78 2.17 5.06
N PRO A 137 13.81 2.63 5.82
CA PRO A 137 15.13 2.04 5.73
C PRO A 137 15.03 0.51 5.91
N PRO A 138 15.70 -0.29 5.09
CA PRO A 138 15.49 -1.74 5.08
C PRO A 138 15.84 -2.42 6.40
N ALA A 139 16.83 -1.86 7.11
CA ALA A 139 17.25 -2.32 8.43
C ALA A 139 16.28 -1.89 9.55
N THR A 140 15.26 -1.06 9.29
CA THR A 140 14.27 -0.66 10.31
C THR A 140 13.61 -1.91 10.90
N PRO A 141 13.58 -2.10 12.23
CA PRO A 141 13.00 -3.30 12.82
C PRO A 141 11.50 -3.43 12.54
N PHE A 142 11.07 -4.62 12.11
CA PHE A 142 9.65 -4.94 11.89
C PHE A 142 8.80 -4.70 13.14
N ALA A 143 9.34 -5.01 14.33
CA ALA A 143 8.65 -4.82 15.60
C ALA A 143 8.33 -3.35 15.90
N ASP A 144 9.21 -2.42 15.52
CA ASP A 144 9.02 -0.98 15.77
C ASP A 144 7.91 -0.42 14.87
N VAL A 145 7.93 -0.77 13.58
CA VAL A 145 6.91 -0.32 12.61
C VAL A 145 5.53 -0.92 12.93
N THR A 146 5.50 -2.15 13.43
CA THR A 146 4.25 -2.84 13.78
C THR A 146 3.80 -2.61 15.22
N ALA A 147 4.51 -1.77 16.01
CA ALA A 147 4.22 -1.51 17.42
C ALA A 147 2.73 -1.22 17.69
N TYR A 148 2.06 -0.51 16.77
CA TYR A 148 0.65 -0.12 16.87
C TYR A 148 -0.36 -1.28 16.69
N PHE A 149 0.08 -2.43 16.18
CA PHE A 149 -0.78 -3.58 15.91
C PHE A 149 -1.22 -4.22 17.25
N PRO A 150 -2.49 -4.62 17.41
CA PRO A 150 -3.05 -4.89 18.75
C PRO A 150 -2.62 -6.20 19.42
N GLY A 151 -1.89 -7.08 18.74
CA GLY A 151 -1.45 -8.36 19.28
C GLY A 151 -0.30 -8.99 18.49
N PRO A 152 0.04 -10.26 18.74
CA PRO A 152 1.08 -10.95 18.00
C PRO A 152 0.74 -11.01 16.51
N VAL A 153 1.72 -10.75 15.64
CA VAL A 153 1.51 -10.65 14.19
C VAL A 153 2.63 -11.31 13.41
N ALA A 154 2.25 -12.13 12.43
CA ALA A 154 3.14 -12.72 11.43
C ALA A 154 2.77 -12.24 10.03
N ALA A 155 3.75 -11.79 9.26
CA ALA A 155 3.55 -11.38 7.88
C ALA A 155 4.23 -12.37 6.93
N LEU A 156 3.46 -12.97 6.02
CA LEU A 156 3.94 -13.91 5.00
C LEU A 156 3.72 -13.28 3.63
N ARG A 157 4.81 -12.91 2.96
CA ARG A 157 4.75 -12.01 1.81
C ARG A 157 5.77 -12.39 0.75
N THR A 158 5.30 -12.49 -0.50
CA THR A 158 6.16 -12.40 -1.69
C THR A 158 6.37 -10.91 -2.02
N LEU A 159 7.62 -10.49 -2.26
CA LEU A 159 7.98 -9.09 -2.48
C LEU A 159 7.49 -8.60 -3.86
N LYS A 160 6.50 -7.71 -3.86
CA LYS A 160 5.92 -7.12 -5.08
C LYS A 160 5.73 -5.59 -4.96
N SER A 161 6.47 -4.95 -4.06
CA SER A 161 6.46 -3.49 -3.83
C SER A 161 7.71 -3.03 -3.09
N ASP A 162 7.98 -1.73 -3.13
CA ASP A 162 9.21 -1.14 -2.56
C ASP A 162 9.32 -1.25 -1.03
N VAL A 163 8.20 -1.26 -0.31
CA VAL A 163 8.15 -1.39 1.16
C VAL A 163 8.95 -2.60 1.64
N ILE A 164 9.90 -2.40 2.55
CA ILE A 164 10.64 -3.47 3.23
C ILE A 164 11.09 -2.99 4.61
N THR A 165 11.21 -3.90 5.57
CA THR A 165 11.79 -3.67 6.90
C THR A 165 12.52 -4.94 7.35
N GLY A 166 13.30 -4.87 8.41
CA GLY A 166 13.97 -6.01 9.05
C GLY A 166 14.92 -6.80 8.15
N LEU A 167 15.45 -6.18 7.10
CA LEU A 167 16.42 -6.78 6.19
C LEU A 167 17.82 -6.32 6.58
N ASP A 168 18.73 -7.27 6.78
CA ASP A 168 20.12 -6.95 7.08
C ASP A 168 20.84 -6.34 5.86
N ALA A 169 21.79 -5.45 6.13
CA ALA A 169 22.48 -4.71 5.08
C ALA A 169 23.29 -5.59 4.12
N ARG A 170 23.76 -6.76 4.59
CA ARG A 170 24.52 -7.69 3.75
C ARG A 170 23.60 -8.40 2.75
N THR A 171 22.43 -8.85 3.21
CA THR A 171 21.42 -9.45 2.34
C THR A 171 20.92 -8.42 1.32
N GLU A 172 20.65 -7.19 1.74
CA GLU A 172 20.27 -6.12 0.80
C GLU A 172 21.35 -5.90 -0.26
N ALA A 173 22.61 -5.73 0.14
CA ALA A 173 23.70 -5.51 -0.81
C ALA A 173 23.83 -6.66 -1.82
N ALA A 174 23.70 -7.91 -1.37
CA ALA A 174 23.75 -9.07 -2.26
C ALA A 174 22.58 -9.11 -3.26
N LEU A 175 21.37 -8.75 -2.82
CA LEU A 175 20.20 -8.68 -3.69
C LEU A 175 20.33 -7.54 -4.73
N VAL A 176 20.86 -6.39 -4.30
CA VAL A 176 21.10 -5.24 -5.19
C VAL A 176 22.17 -5.57 -6.24
N GLU A 177 23.27 -6.22 -5.85
CA GLU A 177 24.30 -6.66 -6.79
C GLU A 177 23.73 -7.63 -7.84
N THR A 178 22.83 -8.53 -7.43
CA THR A 178 22.32 -9.59 -8.31
C THR A 178 21.19 -9.11 -9.24
N GLU A 179 20.25 -8.32 -8.73
CA GLU A 179 18.99 -7.98 -9.43
C GLU A 179 18.70 -6.47 -9.50
N GLY A 180 19.64 -5.63 -9.08
CA GLY A 180 19.39 -4.19 -8.91
C GLY A 180 18.28 -3.96 -7.89
N GLN A 181 17.35 -3.03 -8.14
CA GLN A 181 16.19 -2.83 -7.24
C GLN A 181 15.00 -3.77 -7.55
N ARG A 182 15.12 -4.64 -8.57
CA ARG A 182 13.98 -5.49 -8.99
C ARG A 182 13.62 -6.58 -8.00
N TRP A 183 14.51 -6.97 -7.09
CA TRP A 183 14.21 -7.98 -6.06
C TRP A 183 13.02 -7.58 -5.17
N ARG A 184 12.74 -6.28 -5.02
CA ARG A 184 11.60 -5.76 -4.24
C ARG A 184 10.25 -5.93 -4.93
N THR A 185 10.24 -5.95 -6.26
CA THR A 185 9.01 -5.78 -7.07
C THR A 185 8.76 -6.92 -8.05
N GLY A 186 9.77 -7.77 -8.27
CA GLY A 186 9.75 -8.86 -9.24
C GLY A 186 8.91 -10.07 -8.82
N GLY A 187 8.52 -10.19 -7.56
CA GLY A 187 7.76 -11.34 -7.07
C GLY A 187 8.57 -12.64 -6.96
N THR A 188 9.90 -12.56 -7.05
CA THR A 188 10.84 -13.70 -7.02
C THR A 188 11.29 -14.06 -5.61
N HIS A 189 11.18 -13.12 -4.67
CA HIS A 189 11.60 -13.29 -3.28
C HIS A 189 10.39 -13.31 -2.33
N ALA A 190 10.56 -13.94 -1.18
CA ALA A 190 9.57 -13.95 -0.11
C ALA A 190 10.24 -13.72 1.25
N LEU A 191 9.47 -13.17 2.19
CA LEU A 191 9.86 -12.96 3.57
C LEU A 191 8.77 -13.45 4.52
N ILE A 192 9.20 -13.89 5.70
CA ILE A 192 8.36 -14.17 6.85
C ILE A 192 8.91 -13.35 8.02
N GLN A 193 8.07 -12.53 8.63
CA GLN A 193 8.42 -11.71 9.78
C GLN A 193 7.40 -11.92 10.89
N VAL A 194 7.85 -11.93 12.14
CA VAL A 194 7.00 -12.15 13.30
C VAL A 194 7.33 -11.12 14.37
N ARG A 195 6.29 -10.59 15.01
CA ARG A 195 6.37 -9.87 16.28
C ARG A 195 5.47 -10.60 17.27
N GLU A 196 6.07 -11.12 18.33
CA GLU A 196 5.37 -11.78 19.45
C GLU A 196 4.78 -10.77 20.42
#